data_AF-K9LL16-F1
#
_entry.id   AF-K9LL16-F1
#
_cell.length_a   1.000
_cell.length_b   1.000
_cell.length_c   1.000
_cell.angle_alpha   90.00
_cell.angle_beta   90.00
_cell.angle_gamma   90.00
#
_symmetry.space_group_name_H-M   'P 1'
#
loop_
_entity.id
_entity.type
_entity.pdbx_description
1 polymer ?
#
loop_
_entity_poly.entity_id
_entity_poly.type
_entity_poly.pdbx_seq_one_letter_code
_entity_poly.pdbx_strand_id
1 'polypeptide(L)'
;TCHQRHQFNPAVARKSEQCKACHWGKDHRDWEAYDISIHGVVYQTYKWDPTQFDITKKLSDADYVGPTCQYCHLRGGHHNVQRLSTVYTSMGMSNADRGAPLWKERRDTWVSVCDDCHSPRFARENLQAMDEACKDAGLKYTETFK
;
A
#
# COMPACT_ATOMS: atom_id res chain seq x y z
N THR A 1 -0.06 -18.72 -4.83
CA THR A 1 -0.29 -17.91 -3.61
C THR A 1 -1.09 -16.67 -4.01
N CYS A 2 -1.91 -16.12 -3.12
CA CYS A 2 -3.06 -15.21 -3.41
C CYS A 2 -4.25 -15.86 -4.14
N HIS A 3 -4.03 -16.65 -5.20
CA HIS A 3 -5.07 -17.46 -5.84
C HIS A 3 -4.93 -18.93 -5.43
N GLN A 4 -5.74 -19.38 -4.47
CA GLN A 4 -5.57 -20.67 -3.80
C GLN A 4 -5.72 -21.86 -4.75
N ARG A 5 -4.93 -22.90 -4.49
CA ARG A 5 -5.16 -24.23 -5.09
C ARG A 5 -6.46 -24.82 -4.51
N HIS A 6 -7.24 -25.59 -5.26
CA HIS A 6 -7.08 -25.94 -6.67
C HIS A 6 -7.91 -25.05 -7.61
N GLN A 7 -8.47 -23.94 -7.11
CA GLN A 7 -9.36 -23.08 -7.89
C GLN A 7 -8.62 -22.09 -8.79
N PHE A 8 -7.44 -21.62 -8.37
CA PHE A 8 -6.58 -20.67 -9.11
C PHE A 8 -7.33 -19.44 -9.63
N ASN A 9 -8.30 -18.92 -8.88
CA ASN A 9 -9.16 -17.81 -9.30
C ASN A 9 -8.46 -16.44 -9.11
N PRO A 10 -8.15 -15.69 -10.20
CA PRO A 10 -7.53 -14.37 -10.10
C PRO A 10 -8.42 -13.33 -9.41
N ALA A 11 -9.74 -13.48 -9.49
CA ALA A 11 -10.69 -12.54 -8.90
C ALA A 11 -10.65 -12.61 -7.36
N VAL A 12 -10.45 -13.81 -6.80
CA VAL A 12 -10.22 -14.01 -5.36
C VAL A 12 -8.86 -13.45 -4.95
N ALA A 13 -7.84 -13.58 -5.81
CA ALA A 13 -6.50 -13.02 -5.59
C ALA A 13 -6.45 -11.49 -5.54
N ARG A 14 -7.47 -10.78 -6.06
CA ARG A 14 -7.53 -9.30 -6.07
C ARG A 14 -8.14 -8.69 -4.81
N LYS A 15 -8.68 -9.52 -3.90
CA LYS A 15 -9.24 -9.07 -2.63
C LYS A 15 -8.12 -8.74 -1.64
N SER A 16 -8.21 -7.61 -0.93
CA SER A 16 -7.17 -7.16 0.01
C SER A 16 -6.90 -8.18 1.12
N GLU A 17 -7.90 -8.97 1.52
CA GLU A 17 -7.75 -10.02 2.53
C GLU A 17 -6.76 -11.12 2.15
N GLN A 18 -6.33 -11.22 0.89
CA GLN A 18 -5.31 -12.20 0.50
C GLN A 18 -3.94 -11.90 1.10
N CYS A 19 -3.65 -10.63 1.35
CA CYS A 19 -2.39 -10.20 1.94
C CYS A 19 -2.35 -10.48 3.45
N LYS A 20 -3.50 -10.36 4.13
CA LYS A 20 -3.58 -10.35 5.60
C LYS A 20 -3.18 -11.66 6.28
N ALA A 21 -3.15 -12.79 5.57
CA ALA A 21 -2.71 -14.04 6.17
C ALA A 21 -1.22 -14.00 6.57
N CYS A 22 -0.43 -13.13 5.93
CA CYS A 22 1.01 -12.98 6.19
C CYS A 22 1.37 -11.55 6.59
N HIS A 23 0.75 -10.55 5.95
CA HIS A 23 1.00 -9.13 6.18
C HIS A 23 0.14 -8.59 7.33
N TRP A 24 0.38 -9.09 8.55
CA TRP A 24 -0.33 -8.69 9.77
C TRP A 24 0.54 -8.95 11.01
N GLY A 25 0.12 -8.50 12.19
CA GLY A 25 0.69 -8.96 13.46
C GLY A 25 1.63 -7.97 14.14
N LYS A 26 2.67 -8.46 14.82
CA LYS A 26 3.43 -7.67 15.79
C LYS A 26 4.45 -6.73 15.15
N ASP A 27 5.15 -7.23 14.15
CA ASP A 27 6.34 -6.63 13.51
C ASP A 27 6.04 -5.96 12.17
N HIS A 28 4.89 -6.26 11.55
CA HIS A 28 4.43 -5.62 10.32
C HIS A 28 2.89 -5.55 10.26
N ARG A 29 2.33 -4.50 10.87
CA ARG A 29 0.88 -4.22 10.90
C ARG A 29 0.33 -3.68 9.57
N ASP A 30 0.69 -4.33 8.47
CA ASP A 30 0.35 -3.89 7.12
C ASP A 30 -1.17 -3.96 6.87
N TRP A 31 -1.79 -5.11 7.18
CA TRP A 31 -3.23 -5.28 7.08
C TRP A 31 -3.97 -4.37 8.05
N GLU A 32 -3.57 -4.34 9.32
CA GLU A 32 -4.27 -3.56 10.33
C GLU A 32 -4.25 -2.06 10.02
N ALA A 33 -3.11 -1.54 9.55
CA ALA A 33 -2.99 -0.14 9.13
C ALA A 33 -3.88 0.17 7.91
N TYR A 34 -3.94 -0.72 6.92
CA TYR A 34 -4.87 -0.58 5.80
C TYR A 34 -6.32 -0.64 6.26
N ASP A 35 -6.70 -1.70 6.98
CA ASP A 35 -8.08 -2.06 7.32
C ASP A 35 -8.78 -0.99 8.16
N ILE A 36 -8.05 -0.33 9.07
CA ILE A 36 -8.60 0.74 9.91
C ILE A 36 -8.45 2.14 9.29
N SER A 37 -7.68 2.29 8.21
CA SER A 37 -7.60 3.56 7.48
C SER A 37 -8.92 3.84 6.74
N ILE A 38 -9.09 5.07 6.24
CA ILE A 38 -10.24 5.42 5.40
C ILE A 38 -10.30 4.52 4.14
N HIS A 39 -9.15 4.14 3.56
CA HIS A 39 -9.13 3.18 2.44
C HIS A 39 -9.71 1.82 2.84
N GLY A 40 -9.35 1.31 4.02
CA GLY A 40 -9.86 0.05 4.57
C GLY A 40 -11.35 0.13 4.89
N VAL A 41 -11.81 1.24 5.47
CA VAL A 41 -13.23 1.49 5.75
C VAL A 41 -14.03 1.48 4.44
N VAL A 42 -13.62 2.26 3.43
CA VAL A 42 -14.24 2.27 2.10
C VAL A 42 -14.28 0.85 1.51
N TYR A 43 -13.18 0.12 1.58
CA TYR A 43 -13.13 -1.26 1.12
C TYR A 43 -14.11 -2.16 1.88
N GLN A 44 -14.12 -2.15 3.21
CA GLN A 44 -15.03 -2.98 4.00
C GLN A 44 -16.50 -2.68 3.71
N THR A 45 -16.85 -1.40 3.55
CA THR A 45 -18.21 -0.95 3.28
C THR A 45 -18.69 -1.37 1.89
N TYR A 46 -17.82 -1.32 0.88
CA TYR A 46 -18.25 -1.45 -0.53
C TYR A 46 -17.72 -2.67 -1.27
N LYS A 47 -16.82 -3.50 -0.71
CA LYS A 47 -16.19 -4.65 -1.41
C LYS A 47 -17.14 -5.71 -1.98
N TRP A 48 -18.41 -5.69 -1.58
CA TRP A 48 -19.45 -6.60 -2.08
C TRP A 48 -20.39 -5.95 -3.09
N ASP A 49 -20.30 -4.64 -3.29
CA ASP A 49 -21.02 -3.92 -4.33
C ASP A 49 -20.17 -3.91 -5.62
N PRO A 50 -20.58 -4.64 -6.68
CA PRO A 50 -19.82 -4.71 -7.92
C PRO A 50 -19.79 -3.37 -8.69
N THR A 51 -20.67 -2.40 -8.35
CA THR A 51 -20.60 -1.05 -8.92
C THR A 51 -19.46 -0.22 -8.33
N GLN A 52 -18.96 -0.61 -7.15
CA GLN A 52 -17.87 0.05 -6.43
C GLN A 52 -16.56 -0.74 -6.53
N PHE A 53 -16.66 -2.07 -6.50
CA PHE A 53 -15.53 -3.00 -6.58
C PHE A 53 -15.84 -4.19 -7.50
N ASP A 54 -15.67 -4.00 -8.81
CA ASP A 54 -15.74 -5.12 -9.76
C ASP A 54 -14.43 -5.93 -9.77
N ILE A 55 -14.32 -6.90 -8.86
CA ILE A 55 -13.15 -7.77 -8.71
C ILE A 55 -12.88 -8.69 -9.92
N THR A 56 -13.79 -8.74 -10.91
CA THR A 56 -13.59 -9.52 -12.13
C THR A 56 -12.63 -8.82 -13.10
N LYS A 57 -12.58 -7.48 -13.09
CA LYS A 57 -11.67 -6.67 -13.90
C LYS A 57 -10.20 -6.99 -13.63
N LYS A 58 -9.35 -6.88 -14.66
CA LYS A 58 -7.90 -6.95 -14.48
C LYS A 58 -7.43 -5.71 -13.71
N LEU A 59 -6.29 -5.82 -13.03
CA LEU A 59 -5.71 -4.69 -12.28
C LEU A 59 -5.27 -3.53 -13.18
N SER A 60 -5.08 -3.75 -14.49
CA SER A 60 -4.86 -2.68 -15.47
C SER A 60 -6.10 -1.84 -15.73
N ASP A 61 -7.28 -2.42 -15.51
CA ASP A 61 -8.59 -1.85 -15.85
C ASP A 61 -9.40 -1.58 -14.58
N ALA A 62 -8.77 -1.70 -13.40
CA ALA A 62 -9.42 -1.52 -12.12
C ALA A 62 -9.74 -0.03 -11.89
N ASP A 63 -11.01 0.24 -11.61
CA ASP A 63 -11.60 1.57 -11.44
C ASP A 63 -12.39 1.66 -10.13
N TYR A 64 -11.84 1.03 -9.08
CA TYR A 64 -12.49 0.93 -7.77
C TYR A 64 -12.65 2.30 -7.09
N VAL A 65 -13.70 2.45 -6.29
CA VAL A 65 -13.93 3.66 -5.47
C VAL A 65 -12.84 3.90 -4.42
N GLY A 66 -12.13 2.85 -4.01
CA GLY A 66 -10.99 2.91 -3.10
C GLY A 66 -9.94 1.86 -3.45
N PRO A 67 -8.68 2.04 -3.02
CA PRO A 67 -7.60 1.13 -3.40
C PRO A 67 -7.66 -0.20 -2.64
N THR A 68 -7.19 -1.27 -3.27
CA THR A 68 -6.81 -2.53 -2.59
C THR A 68 -5.30 -2.63 -2.43
N CYS A 69 -4.80 -3.60 -1.66
CA CYS A 69 -3.36 -3.88 -1.57
C CYS A 69 -2.74 -4.09 -2.97
N GLN A 70 -3.46 -4.82 -3.83
CA GLN A 70 -3.07 -5.16 -5.19
C GLN A 70 -3.11 -3.95 -6.13
N TYR A 71 -4.05 -3.03 -5.92
CA TYR A 71 -4.15 -1.81 -6.71
C TYR A 71 -2.87 -0.98 -6.63
N CYS A 72 -2.35 -0.82 -5.41
CA CYS A 72 -1.11 -0.09 -5.16
C CYS A 72 0.13 -0.92 -5.49
N HIS A 73 0.27 -2.11 -4.90
CA HIS A 73 1.55 -2.85 -4.94
C HIS A 73 1.72 -3.77 -6.16
N LEU A 74 0.62 -4.17 -6.80
CA LEU A 74 0.62 -5.00 -8.01
C LEU A 74 0.06 -4.19 -9.20
N ARG A 75 0.44 -2.90 -9.29
CA ARG A 75 -0.04 -1.96 -10.30
C ARG A 75 0.03 -2.56 -11.71
N GLY A 76 -1.08 -2.49 -12.45
CA GLY A 76 -1.21 -3.07 -13.79
C GLY A 76 -1.17 -4.61 -13.84
N GLY A 77 -1.20 -5.30 -12.70
CA GLY A 77 -1.10 -6.76 -12.60
C GLY A 77 0.33 -7.30 -12.49
N HIS A 78 1.31 -6.45 -12.22
CA HIS A 78 2.69 -6.87 -12.09
C HIS A 78 2.94 -7.73 -10.83
N HIS A 79 3.66 -8.85 -10.97
CA HIS A 79 3.85 -9.81 -9.87
C HIS A 79 5.08 -9.54 -8.98
N ASN A 80 5.99 -8.65 -9.37
CA ASN A 80 6.95 -8.08 -8.43
C ASN A 80 6.25 -7.05 -7.55
N VAL A 81 5.75 -7.49 -6.40
CA VAL A 81 5.05 -6.68 -5.38
C VAL A 81 5.91 -5.54 -4.82
N GLN A 82 7.24 -5.65 -4.92
CA GLN A 82 8.20 -4.64 -4.45
C GLN A 82 8.53 -3.59 -5.52
N ARG A 83 7.98 -3.71 -6.75
CA ARG A 83 8.37 -2.87 -7.90
C ARG A 83 8.30 -1.37 -7.61
N LEU A 84 7.33 -0.94 -6.81
CA LEU A 84 7.12 0.46 -6.47
C LEU A 84 7.85 0.90 -5.19
N SER A 85 8.44 -0.02 -4.43
CA SER A 85 9.14 0.36 -3.19
C SER A 85 10.26 1.36 -3.48
N THR A 86 10.37 2.39 -2.63
CA THR A 86 11.42 3.41 -2.75
C THR A 86 12.80 2.80 -2.49
N VAL A 87 12.94 2.15 -1.33
CA VAL A 87 14.18 1.52 -0.85
C VAL A 87 13.83 0.50 0.23
N TYR A 88 14.59 -0.59 0.32
CA TYR A 88 14.43 -1.59 1.37
C TYR A 88 15.04 -1.09 2.69
N THR A 89 14.26 -1.13 3.77
CA THR A 89 14.65 -0.57 5.08
C THR A 89 14.51 -1.57 6.23
N SER A 90 14.77 -2.86 5.96
CA SER A 90 14.71 -3.92 6.97
C SER A 90 13.40 -3.89 7.78
N MET A 91 12.26 -4.06 7.09
CA MET A 91 10.90 -3.97 7.67
C MET A 91 10.58 -2.61 8.35
N GLY A 92 11.28 -1.54 7.96
CA GLY A 92 11.08 -0.21 8.55
C GLY A 92 11.91 0.06 9.80
N MET A 93 12.74 -0.91 10.24
CA MET A 93 13.65 -0.72 11.37
C MET A 93 14.81 0.23 11.04
N SER A 94 15.25 0.25 9.78
CA SER A 94 16.25 1.20 9.30
C SER A 94 15.57 2.50 8.85
N ASN A 95 16.16 3.64 9.18
CA ASN A 95 15.60 4.93 8.78
C ASN A 95 16.09 5.37 7.39
N ALA A 96 15.16 5.91 6.61
CA ALA A 96 15.43 6.57 5.34
C ALA A 96 14.37 7.65 5.10
N ASP A 97 14.82 8.87 4.79
CA ASP A 97 13.94 9.93 4.30
C ASP A 97 13.57 9.64 2.84
N ARG A 98 12.35 9.15 2.60
CA ARG A 98 11.90 8.79 1.25
C ARG A 98 11.39 10.02 0.46
N GLY A 99 11.28 11.17 1.11
CA GLY A 99 10.93 12.46 0.51
C GLY A 99 12.14 13.28 0.07
N ALA A 100 13.35 12.87 0.46
CA ALA A 100 14.59 13.51 0.06
C ALA A 100 14.76 13.56 -1.47
N PRO A 101 15.46 14.58 -2.03
CA PRO A 101 15.68 14.71 -3.47
C PRO A 101 16.26 13.45 -4.15
N LEU A 102 17.06 12.68 -3.41
CA LEU A 102 17.63 11.39 -3.86
C LEU A 102 16.55 10.41 -4.36
N TRP A 103 15.37 10.41 -3.74
CA TRP A 103 14.28 9.48 -4.04
C TRP A 103 13.11 10.13 -4.78
N LYS A 104 13.31 11.33 -5.33
CA LYS A 104 12.23 12.12 -5.93
C LYS A 104 11.43 11.34 -6.97
N GLU A 105 12.09 10.65 -7.91
CA GLU A 105 11.40 9.89 -8.97
C GLU A 105 10.59 8.71 -8.42
N ARG A 106 11.11 8.03 -7.40
CA ARG A 106 10.39 6.95 -6.71
C ARG A 106 9.17 7.50 -5.96
N ARG A 107 9.32 8.64 -5.28
CA ARG A 107 8.20 9.35 -4.64
C ARG A 107 7.16 9.78 -5.66
N ASP A 108 7.59 10.33 -6.80
CA ASP A 108 6.69 10.76 -7.88
C ASP A 108 5.92 9.57 -8.46
N THR A 109 6.52 8.39 -8.51
CA THR A 109 5.83 7.16 -8.94
C THR A 109 4.74 6.72 -7.94
N TRP A 110 4.95 6.91 -6.63
CA TRP A 110 3.89 6.71 -5.64
C TRP A 110 2.78 7.75 -5.78
N VAL A 111 3.15 9.02 -5.96
CA VAL A 111 2.18 10.10 -6.18
C VAL A 111 1.32 9.81 -7.41
N SER A 112 1.87 9.25 -8.51
CA SER A 112 1.06 8.89 -9.69
C SER A 112 0.09 7.73 -9.45
N VAL A 113 0.32 6.87 -8.45
CA VAL A 113 -0.68 5.87 -8.05
C VAL A 113 -1.81 6.54 -7.27
N CYS A 114 -1.48 7.50 -6.40
CA CYS A 114 -2.49 8.25 -5.65
C CYS A 114 -3.31 9.20 -6.55
N ASP A 115 -2.73 9.63 -7.67
CA ASP A 115 -3.32 10.59 -8.62
C ASP A 115 -4.59 10.07 -9.31
N ASP A 116 -4.83 8.75 -9.27
CA ASP A 116 -6.09 8.18 -9.79
C ASP A 116 -7.32 8.73 -9.04
N CYS A 117 -7.18 9.12 -7.76
CA CYS A 117 -8.29 9.55 -6.91
C CYS A 117 -8.03 10.85 -6.12
N HIS A 118 -6.78 11.31 -6.02
CA HIS A 118 -6.41 12.48 -5.22
C HIS A 118 -5.55 13.45 -6.01
N SER A 119 -5.59 14.74 -5.67
CA SER A 119 -4.63 15.68 -6.26
C SER A 119 -3.17 15.29 -5.92
N PRO A 120 -2.20 15.52 -6.84
CA PRO A 120 -0.80 15.19 -6.60
C PRO A 120 -0.22 15.86 -5.36
N ARG A 121 -0.70 17.07 -5.04
CA ARG A 121 -0.29 17.83 -3.86
C ARG A 121 -0.71 17.12 -2.57
N PHE A 122 -1.99 16.76 -2.46
CA PHE A 122 -2.51 16.05 -1.29
C PHE A 122 -1.73 14.76 -1.02
N ALA A 123 -1.53 13.94 -2.06
CA ALA A 123 -0.78 12.70 -1.94
C ALA A 123 0.67 12.93 -1.48
N ARG A 124 1.35 13.93 -2.07
CA ARG A 124 2.74 14.25 -1.75
C ARG A 124 2.90 14.74 -0.30
N GLU A 125 2.05 15.65 0.14
CA GLU A 125 2.09 16.20 1.50
C GLU A 125 1.76 15.11 2.53
N ASN A 126 0.80 14.23 2.25
CA ASN A 126 0.51 13.10 3.14
C ASN A 126 1.67 12.10 3.23
N LEU A 127 2.35 11.80 2.12
CA LEU A 127 3.55 10.96 2.12
C LEU A 127 4.76 11.65 2.77
N GLN A 128 4.82 12.98 2.74
CA GLN A 128 5.84 13.73 3.48
C GLN A 128 5.61 13.63 5.00
N ALA A 129 4.36 13.67 5.45
CA ALA A 129 4.04 13.46 6.87
C ALA A 129 4.50 12.06 7.35
N MET A 130 4.40 11.02 6.52
CA MET A 130 4.99 9.71 6.78
C MET A 130 6.51 9.78 6.96
N ASP A 131 7.22 10.53 6.11
CA ASP A 131 8.69 10.68 6.22
C ASP A 131 9.10 11.32 7.55
N GLU A 132 8.42 12.39 7.95
CA GLU A 132 8.70 13.08 9.22
C GLU A 132 8.40 12.17 10.42
N ALA A 133 7.28 11.44 10.40
CA ALA A 133 6.96 10.47 11.45
C ALA A 133 8.03 9.36 11.58
N CYS A 134 8.58 8.88 10.45
CA CYS A 134 9.69 7.91 10.48
C CYS A 134 10.96 8.52 11.07
N LYS A 135 11.33 9.75 10.71
CA LYS A 135 12.49 10.45 11.28
C LYS A 135 12.35 10.59 12.81
N ASP A 136 11.19 11.06 13.27
CA ASP A 136 10.90 11.25 14.69
C ASP A 136 10.95 9.93 15.47
N ALA A 137 10.42 8.84 14.89
CA ALA A 137 10.53 7.51 15.47
C ALA A 137 12.00 7.07 15.58
N GLY A 138 12.81 7.34 14.57
CA GLY A 138 14.25 7.08 14.59
C GLY A 138 15.00 7.84 15.66
N LEU A 139 14.64 9.11 15.89
CA LEU A 139 15.22 9.93 16.96
C LEU A 139 14.93 9.32 18.33
N LYS A 140 13.67 8.96 18.60
CA LYS A 140 13.28 8.30 19.86
C LYS A 140 13.99 6.96 20.08
N TYR A 141 14.15 6.17 19.02
CA TYR A 141 14.88 4.90 19.12
C TYR A 141 16.37 5.11 19.40
N THR A 142 16.97 6.15 18.83
CA THR A 142 18.37 6.52 19.11
C THR A 142 18.60 6.88 20.57
N GLU A 143 17.63 7.55 21.21
CA GLU A 143 17.66 7.81 22.65
C GLU A 143 17.53 6.52 23.46
N THR A 144 16.64 5.61 23.06
CA THR A 144 16.42 4.32 23.73
C THR A 144 17.62 3.37 23.62
N PHE A 145 18.38 3.47 22.52
CA PHE A 145 19.54 2.63 22.27
C PHE A 145 20.79 3.04 23.08
N LYS A 146 20.87 4.32 23.48
CA LYS A 146 21.95 4.85 24.31
C LYS A 146 21.77 4.44 25.77
#